data_AF-A0A843ZLS6-F1
#
_entry.id   AF-A0A843ZLS6-F1
#
_cell.length_a   1.000
_cell.length_b   1.000
_cell.length_c   1.000
_cell.angle_alpha   90.00
_cell.angle_beta   90.00
_cell.angle_gamma   90.00
#
_symmetry.space_group_name_H-M   'P 1'
#
loop_
_entity.id
_entity.type
_entity.pdbx_description
1 polymer ?
#
loop_
_entity_poly.entity_id
_entity_poly.type
_entity_poly.pdbx_seq_one_letter_code
_entity_poly.pdbx_strand_id
1 'polypeptide(L)'
;MDAISKTERRKQSLSVVLSTYGPGLLVTAAVAMAAQFLSEHYGAPAMLMALLLGIAFHFLAEEGRCVAGIELSAKLVLRIGVALLGMRISVDLLIGLGGGTILLLVSAIVATILFGLVAARLLGRGWRLALLTSGAVAICGASAAMAIAAVLPRNEFSERNLIFTVLSVTVLSTLAMIGYPIVAEYLGLDGQATGIFFGGTIHDVAQVVGAGFSVSPEAGETATLVKLIRVTMLAPVVLIFSLVLRGVPQEGASIGKRAPLVPGFVLAFLVLAGFNSAGLVPVLASEVGMAISRWALLAGIVAVGMKTSLRRVLEVGGDAVALVVAETLFIAVFILAGMYYLGHS
;
A
#
# COMPACT_ATOMS: atom_id res chain seq x y z
N MET A 1 -21.18 -5.14 -46.43
CA MET A 1 -21.99 -5.79 -45.38
C MET A 1 -21.20 -6.16 -44.12
N ASP A 2 -19.87 -6.29 -44.15
CA ASP A 2 -19.07 -6.73 -42.98
C ASP A 2 -18.81 -5.69 -41.87
N ALA A 3 -18.80 -4.39 -42.18
CA ALA A 3 -18.52 -3.34 -41.20
C ALA A 3 -19.68 -3.09 -40.20
N ILE A 4 -20.92 -3.30 -40.65
CA ILE A 4 -22.14 -3.14 -39.82
C ILE A 4 -22.25 -4.31 -38.83
N SER A 5 -21.92 -5.54 -39.26
CA SER A 5 -21.89 -6.73 -38.39
C SER A 5 -20.83 -6.65 -37.27
N LYS A 6 -19.64 -6.09 -37.56
CA LYS A 6 -18.60 -5.86 -36.54
C LYS A 6 -18.99 -4.80 -35.52
N THR A 7 -19.68 -3.75 -35.95
CA THR A 7 -20.13 -2.64 -35.09
C THR A 7 -21.25 -3.08 -34.14
N GLU A 8 -22.21 -3.85 -34.64
CA GLU A 8 -23.27 -4.49 -33.84
C GLU A 8 -22.70 -5.47 -32.80
N ARG A 9 -21.79 -6.37 -33.21
CA ARG A 9 -21.10 -7.28 -32.26
C ARG A 9 -20.29 -6.55 -31.20
N ARG A 10 -19.66 -5.43 -31.55
CA ARG A 10 -18.89 -4.61 -30.60
C ARG A 10 -19.80 -3.92 -29.59
N LYS A 11 -20.96 -3.39 -30.03
CA LYS A 11 -21.97 -2.81 -29.14
C LYS A 11 -22.58 -3.86 -28.20
N GLN A 12 -22.88 -5.05 -28.72
CA GLN A 12 -23.43 -6.16 -27.93
C GLN A 12 -22.40 -6.73 -26.95
N SER A 13 -21.12 -6.78 -27.32
CA SER A 13 -20.03 -7.14 -26.41
C SER A 13 -19.83 -6.10 -25.31
N LEU A 14 -19.89 -4.79 -25.64
CA LEU A 14 -19.77 -3.71 -24.66
C LEU A 14 -20.94 -3.67 -23.69
N SER A 15 -22.18 -3.89 -24.14
CA SER A 15 -23.35 -3.90 -23.25
C SER A 15 -23.32 -5.07 -22.27
N VAL A 16 -22.82 -6.23 -22.69
CA VAL A 16 -22.62 -7.41 -21.81
C VAL A 16 -21.52 -7.15 -20.78
N VAL A 17 -20.41 -6.52 -21.18
CA VAL A 17 -19.34 -6.14 -20.24
C VAL A 17 -19.85 -5.11 -19.23
N LEU A 18 -20.56 -4.08 -19.68
CA LEU A 18 -21.14 -3.07 -18.79
C LEU A 18 -22.17 -3.66 -17.83
N SER A 19 -23.03 -4.57 -18.30
CA SER A 19 -24.06 -5.19 -17.46
C SER A 19 -23.48 -6.16 -16.43
N THR A 20 -22.34 -6.79 -16.75
CA THR A 20 -21.65 -7.76 -15.88
C THR A 20 -20.82 -7.08 -14.80
N TYR A 21 -20.00 -6.08 -15.15
CA TYR A 21 -19.09 -5.44 -14.19
C TYR A 21 -19.60 -4.12 -13.62
N GLY A 22 -20.50 -3.44 -14.35
CA GLY A 22 -21.00 -2.11 -14.00
C GLY A 22 -21.58 -2.00 -12.60
N PRO A 23 -22.50 -2.89 -12.16
CA PRO A 23 -23.12 -2.78 -10.83
C PRO A 23 -22.09 -2.79 -9.69
N GLY A 24 -21.15 -3.75 -9.72
CA GLY A 24 -20.10 -3.83 -8.71
C GLY A 24 -19.14 -2.64 -8.76
N LEU A 25 -18.76 -2.18 -9.95
CA LEU A 25 -17.91 -0.99 -10.10
C LEU A 25 -18.58 0.26 -9.53
N LEU A 26 -19.86 0.48 -9.84
CA LEU A 26 -20.64 1.61 -9.34
C LEU A 26 -20.76 1.60 -7.82
N VAL A 27 -21.07 0.44 -7.23
CA VAL A 27 -21.14 0.32 -5.76
C VAL A 27 -19.77 0.58 -5.13
N THR A 28 -18.69 0.01 -5.67
CA THR A 28 -17.34 0.26 -5.12
C THR A 28 -16.93 1.74 -5.22
N ALA A 29 -17.29 2.41 -6.31
CA ALA A 29 -17.05 3.84 -6.48
C ALA A 29 -17.90 4.69 -5.51
N ALA A 30 -19.18 4.37 -5.35
CA ALA A 30 -20.08 5.06 -4.42
C ALA A 30 -19.58 4.96 -2.97
N VAL A 31 -19.20 3.76 -2.54
CA VAL A 31 -18.66 3.54 -1.20
C VAL A 31 -17.29 4.20 -1.02
N ALA A 32 -16.43 4.23 -2.06
CA ALA A 32 -15.17 4.97 -2.03
C ALA A 32 -15.38 6.49 -1.89
N MET A 33 -16.37 7.06 -2.57
CA MET A 33 -16.76 8.46 -2.41
C MET A 33 -17.28 8.75 -1.01
N ALA A 34 -18.12 7.87 -0.45
CA ALA A 34 -18.58 8.00 0.93
C ALA A 34 -17.39 7.94 1.91
N ALA A 35 -16.47 6.99 1.76
CA ALA A 35 -15.27 6.90 2.58
C ALA A 35 -14.41 8.18 2.52
N GLN A 36 -14.23 8.72 1.32
CA GLN A 36 -13.48 9.96 1.12
C GLN A 36 -14.17 11.16 1.78
N PHE A 37 -15.49 11.27 1.63
CA PHE A 37 -16.30 12.29 2.30
C PHE A 37 -16.18 12.22 3.82
N LEU A 38 -16.29 11.03 4.41
CA LEU A 38 -16.11 10.84 5.85
C LEU A 38 -14.70 11.24 6.29
N SER A 39 -13.68 10.88 5.50
CA SER A 39 -12.29 11.25 5.80
C SER A 39 -12.09 12.76 5.87
N GLU A 40 -12.65 13.50 4.91
CA GLU A 40 -12.53 14.97 4.85
C GLU A 40 -13.28 15.68 5.97
N HIS A 41 -14.43 15.15 6.41
CA HIS A 41 -15.29 15.81 7.41
C HIS A 41 -14.96 15.42 8.86
N TYR A 42 -14.43 14.20 9.07
CA TYR A 42 -14.15 13.67 10.42
C TYR A 42 -12.66 13.45 10.69
N GLY A 43 -11.78 13.71 9.73
CA GLY A 43 -10.33 13.59 9.89
C GLY A 43 -9.79 12.16 9.98
N ALA A 44 -10.64 11.15 9.77
CA ALA A 44 -10.23 9.74 9.81
C ALA A 44 -9.49 9.36 8.51
N PRO A 45 -8.52 8.41 8.55
CA PRO A 45 -7.80 8.00 7.33
C PRO A 45 -8.73 7.40 6.27
N ALA A 46 -8.68 7.93 5.04
CA ALA A 46 -9.57 7.53 3.95
C ALA A 46 -9.52 6.01 3.64
N MET A 47 -8.33 5.41 3.68
CA MET A 47 -8.14 3.98 3.45
C MET A 47 -8.78 3.13 4.55
N LEU A 48 -8.77 3.59 5.80
CA LEU A 48 -9.47 2.92 6.90
C LEU A 48 -10.98 3.01 6.71
N MET A 49 -11.51 4.19 6.39
CA MET A 49 -12.95 4.36 6.12
C MET A 49 -13.41 3.52 4.93
N ALA A 50 -12.62 3.49 3.85
CA ALA A 50 -12.89 2.67 2.67
C ALA A 50 -12.98 1.18 3.03
N LEU A 51 -12.07 0.71 3.88
CA LEU A 51 -12.03 -0.68 4.30
C LEU A 51 -13.20 -1.04 5.21
N LEU A 52 -13.48 -0.23 6.24
CA LEU A 52 -14.57 -0.47 7.19
C LEU A 52 -15.94 -0.42 6.50
N LEU A 53 -16.17 0.57 5.64
CA LEU A 53 -17.39 0.63 4.83
C LEU A 53 -17.45 -0.57 3.87
N GLY A 54 -16.35 -0.92 3.22
CA GLY A 54 -16.28 -2.13 2.39
C GLY A 54 -16.76 -3.39 3.12
N ILE A 55 -16.25 -3.63 4.33
CA ILE A 55 -16.67 -4.76 5.18
C ILE A 55 -18.16 -4.66 5.56
N ALA A 56 -18.68 -3.46 5.83
CA ALA A 56 -20.11 -3.27 6.11
C ALA A 56 -20.99 -3.66 4.92
N PHE A 57 -20.47 -3.55 3.69
CA PHE A 57 -21.13 -3.97 2.45
C PHE A 57 -20.72 -5.37 1.98
N HIS A 58 -20.19 -6.23 2.86
CA HIS A 58 -19.71 -7.58 2.52
C HIS A 58 -20.72 -8.44 1.76
N PHE A 59 -22.00 -8.37 2.15
CA PHE A 59 -23.10 -9.12 1.55
C PHE A 59 -23.25 -8.93 0.03
N LEU A 60 -22.77 -7.80 -0.53
CA LEU A 60 -22.82 -7.54 -1.98
C LEU A 60 -21.77 -8.33 -2.79
N ALA A 61 -20.76 -8.89 -2.12
CA ALA A 61 -19.72 -9.68 -2.77
C ALA A 61 -19.97 -11.20 -2.68
N GLU A 62 -20.97 -11.64 -1.92
CA GLU A 62 -21.29 -13.06 -1.76
C GLU A 62 -22.07 -13.57 -2.98
N GLU A 63 -23.14 -12.87 -3.37
CA GLU A 63 -24.02 -13.30 -4.46
C GLU A 63 -24.57 -12.11 -5.26
N GLY A 64 -25.03 -12.38 -6.48
CA GLY A 64 -25.74 -11.41 -7.31
C GLY A 64 -24.87 -10.59 -8.26
N ARG A 65 -25.43 -9.46 -8.72
CA ARG A 65 -24.92 -8.69 -9.87
C ARG A 65 -23.66 -7.87 -9.59
N CYS A 66 -23.30 -7.69 -8.32
CA CYS A 66 -22.16 -6.86 -7.92
C CYS A 66 -20.84 -7.64 -7.87
N VAL A 67 -20.90 -8.97 -7.73
CA VAL A 67 -19.73 -9.83 -7.48
C VAL A 67 -18.61 -9.62 -8.50
N ALA A 68 -18.93 -9.69 -9.79
CA ALA A 68 -17.93 -9.58 -10.86
C ALA A 68 -17.25 -8.19 -10.88
N GLY A 69 -18.00 -7.12 -10.67
CA GLY A 69 -17.46 -5.76 -10.62
C GLY A 69 -16.61 -5.51 -9.38
N ILE A 70 -17.03 -6.01 -8.21
CA ILE A 70 -16.23 -5.97 -6.98
C ILE A 70 -14.92 -6.74 -7.16
N GLU A 71 -14.95 -7.92 -7.77
CA GLU A 71 -13.74 -8.69 -8.03
C GLU A 71 -12.80 -7.97 -9.01
N LEU A 72 -13.34 -7.30 -10.02
CA LEU A 72 -12.57 -6.49 -10.95
C LEU A 72 -11.91 -5.30 -10.23
N SER A 73 -12.63 -4.62 -9.34
CA SER A 73 -12.08 -3.54 -8.51
C SER A 73 -10.95 -4.03 -7.59
N ALA A 74 -11.17 -5.13 -6.87
CA ALA A 74 -10.21 -5.71 -5.92
C ALA A 74 -8.93 -6.23 -6.58
N LYS A 75 -8.95 -6.48 -7.90
CA LYS A 75 -7.79 -7.00 -8.65
C LYS A 75 -7.22 -5.96 -9.62
N LEU A 76 -7.99 -5.60 -10.65
CA LEU A 76 -7.50 -4.81 -11.77
C LEU A 76 -7.39 -3.33 -11.39
N VAL A 77 -8.45 -2.74 -10.84
CA VAL A 77 -8.45 -1.31 -10.46
C VAL A 77 -7.39 -1.06 -9.39
N LEU A 78 -7.32 -1.93 -8.38
CA LEU A 78 -6.26 -1.92 -7.37
C LEU A 78 -4.84 -1.87 -7.99
N ARG A 79 -4.56 -2.76 -8.95
CA ARG A 79 -3.26 -2.85 -9.63
C ARG A 79 -2.97 -1.63 -10.49
N ILE A 80 -3.99 -1.05 -11.13
CA ILE A 80 -3.86 0.22 -11.85
C ILE A 80 -3.45 1.31 -10.86
N GLY A 81 -4.11 1.40 -9.70
CA GLY A 81 -3.74 2.32 -8.63
C GLY A 81 -2.27 2.15 -8.23
N VAL A 82 -1.84 0.93 -7.93
CA VAL A 82 -0.42 0.67 -7.57
C VAL A 82 0.52 1.04 -8.70
N ALA A 83 0.21 0.74 -9.97
CA ALA A 83 1.06 1.09 -11.10
C ALA A 83 1.24 2.61 -11.25
N LEU A 84 0.16 3.37 -11.10
CA LEU A 84 0.17 4.83 -11.28
C LEU A 84 0.97 5.57 -10.19
N LEU A 85 1.20 4.96 -9.02
CA LEU A 85 2.12 5.49 -8.01
C LEU A 85 3.54 5.74 -8.55
N GLY A 86 3.94 5.05 -9.63
CA GLY A 86 5.23 5.26 -10.30
C GLY A 86 5.41 6.70 -10.80
N MET A 87 4.33 7.39 -11.19
CA MET A 87 4.40 8.79 -11.65
C MET A 87 4.75 9.79 -10.55
N ARG A 88 4.73 9.37 -9.28
CA ARG A 88 5.18 10.19 -8.16
C ARG A 88 6.70 10.15 -7.96
N ILE A 89 7.39 9.21 -8.60
CA ILE A 89 8.80 8.93 -8.34
C ILE A 89 9.68 9.70 -9.33
N SER A 90 10.63 10.48 -8.81
CA SER A 90 11.67 11.17 -9.59
C SER A 90 13.05 10.91 -9.00
N VAL A 91 14.09 10.96 -9.83
CA VAL A 91 15.49 10.81 -9.39
C VAL A 91 15.94 11.99 -8.53
N ASP A 92 15.39 13.18 -8.77
CA ASP A 92 15.72 14.40 -8.00
C ASP A 92 15.40 14.25 -6.51
N LEU A 93 14.32 13.50 -6.17
CA LEU A 93 13.96 13.16 -4.78
C LEU A 93 15.09 12.39 -4.06
N LEU A 94 15.85 11.57 -4.79
CA LEU A 94 16.91 10.73 -4.22
C LEU A 94 18.21 11.53 -3.97
N ILE A 95 18.48 12.58 -4.74
CA ILE A 95 19.74 13.32 -4.63
C ILE A 95 19.73 14.24 -3.39
N GLY A 96 18.56 14.75 -2.98
CA GLY A 96 18.43 15.77 -1.94
C GLY A 96 18.63 15.29 -0.49
N LEU A 97 18.46 14.00 -0.16
CA LEU A 97 18.44 13.51 1.23
C LEU A 97 19.81 13.07 1.77
N GLY A 98 20.82 12.96 0.90
CA GLY A 98 22.16 12.47 1.24
C GLY A 98 22.26 10.94 1.31
N GLY A 99 23.43 10.40 0.91
CA GLY A 99 23.65 8.96 0.80
C GLY A 99 23.55 8.20 2.12
N GLY A 100 23.92 8.83 3.24
CA GLY A 100 23.81 8.24 4.59
C GLY A 100 22.37 7.92 4.97
N THR A 101 21.46 8.88 4.77
CA THR A 101 20.03 8.69 5.07
C THR A 101 19.40 7.65 4.15
N ILE A 102 19.75 7.64 2.86
CA ILE A 102 19.26 6.60 1.93
C ILE A 102 19.71 5.21 2.38
N LEU A 103 20.98 5.05 2.78
CA LEU A 103 21.50 3.78 3.29
C LEU A 103 20.79 3.36 4.58
N LEU A 104 20.51 4.31 5.47
CA LEU A 104 19.70 4.06 6.68
C LEU A 104 18.30 3.55 6.31
N LEU A 105 17.61 4.19 5.37
CA LEU A 105 16.26 3.78 4.97
C LEU A 105 16.24 2.41 4.30
N VAL A 106 17.18 2.14 3.39
CA VAL A 106 17.30 0.84 2.71
C VAL A 106 17.62 -0.27 3.72
N SER A 107 18.57 -0.02 4.62
CA SER A 107 18.92 -0.99 5.67
C SER A 107 17.77 -1.21 6.65
N ALA A 108 17.04 -0.16 7.04
CA ALA A 108 15.85 -0.28 7.86
C ALA A 108 14.78 -1.15 7.20
N ILE A 109 14.51 -0.95 5.90
CA ILE A 109 13.54 -1.77 5.16
C ILE A 109 13.93 -3.26 5.18
N VAL A 110 15.19 -3.55 4.86
CA VAL A 110 15.70 -4.93 4.85
C VAL A 110 15.64 -5.52 6.25
N ALA A 111 16.10 -4.78 7.26
CA ALA A 111 16.11 -5.21 8.65
C ALA A 111 14.69 -5.48 9.18
N THR A 112 13.71 -4.63 8.88
CA THR A 112 12.31 -4.82 9.29
C THR A 112 11.71 -6.06 8.63
N ILE A 113 12.00 -6.33 7.35
CA ILE A 113 11.50 -7.54 6.66
C ILE A 113 12.12 -8.80 7.26
N LEU A 114 13.42 -8.80 7.53
CA LEU A 114 14.11 -9.93 8.17
C LEU A 114 13.62 -10.13 9.61
N PHE A 115 13.45 -9.06 10.36
CA PHE A 115 12.87 -9.09 11.71
C PHE A 115 11.48 -9.69 11.69
N GLY A 116 10.59 -9.26 10.78
CA GLY A 116 9.24 -9.80 10.65
C GLY A 116 9.23 -11.30 10.36
N LEU A 117 10.12 -11.79 9.49
CA LEU A 117 10.26 -13.23 9.22
C LEU A 117 10.66 -14.03 10.46
N VAL A 118 11.60 -13.51 11.26
CA VAL A 118 12.04 -14.14 12.51
C VAL A 118 10.95 -14.07 13.57
N ALA A 119 10.40 -12.89 13.82
CA ALA A 119 9.36 -12.64 14.83
C ALA A 119 8.09 -13.45 14.54
N ALA A 120 7.67 -13.54 13.28
CA ALA A 120 6.52 -14.35 12.90
C ALA A 120 6.75 -15.83 13.22
N ARG A 121 7.96 -16.36 12.95
CA ARG A 121 8.29 -17.74 13.29
C ARG A 121 8.22 -17.99 14.80
N LEU A 122 8.69 -17.03 15.61
CA LEU A 122 8.62 -17.11 17.08
C LEU A 122 7.18 -17.07 17.61
N LEU A 123 6.31 -16.32 16.94
CA LEU A 123 4.88 -16.19 17.26
C LEU A 123 4.02 -17.30 16.63
N GLY A 124 4.62 -18.32 16.02
CA GLY A 124 3.89 -19.42 15.38
C GLY A 124 3.14 -19.02 14.09
N ARG A 125 3.52 -17.90 13.46
CA ARG A 125 2.90 -17.35 12.27
C ARG A 125 3.66 -17.69 10.99
N GLY A 126 2.91 -17.82 9.90
CA GLY A 126 3.44 -18.18 8.59
C GLY A 126 4.18 -17.02 7.91
N TRP A 127 5.20 -17.34 7.12
CA TRP A 127 6.03 -16.39 6.37
C TRP A 127 5.24 -15.46 5.42
N ARG A 128 4.07 -15.91 4.91
CA ARG A 128 3.19 -15.09 4.06
C ARG A 128 2.64 -13.89 4.81
N LEU A 129 2.24 -14.08 6.07
CA LEU A 129 1.79 -12.98 6.92
C LEU A 129 2.98 -12.08 7.25
N ALA A 130 4.12 -12.69 7.60
CA ALA A 130 5.36 -11.96 7.92
C ALA A 130 5.78 -10.99 6.80
N LEU A 131 5.96 -11.48 5.56
CA LEU A 131 6.35 -10.62 4.43
C LEU A 131 5.34 -9.52 4.14
N LEU A 132 4.05 -9.82 4.35
CA LEU A 132 2.97 -8.87 4.12
C LEU A 132 2.97 -7.75 5.17
N THR A 133 3.04 -8.09 6.46
CA THR A 133 3.04 -7.13 7.57
C THR A 133 4.33 -6.34 7.61
N SER A 134 5.47 -7.02 7.57
CA SER A 134 6.78 -6.38 7.64
C SER A 134 7.04 -5.49 6.43
N GLY A 135 6.64 -5.91 5.23
CA GLY A 135 6.77 -5.11 4.02
C GLY A 135 5.82 -3.90 4.01
N ALA A 136 4.61 -4.05 4.57
CA ALA A 136 3.70 -2.93 4.77
C ALA A 136 4.31 -1.89 5.73
N VAL A 137 4.75 -2.32 6.91
CA VAL A 137 5.42 -1.48 7.93
C VAL A 137 6.68 -0.82 7.37
N ALA A 138 7.51 -1.57 6.63
CA ALA A 138 8.80 -1.10 6.13
C ALA A 138 8.69 0.01 5.07
N ILE A 139 7.62 0.05 4.28
CA ILE A 139 7.56 0.91 3.09
C ILE A 139 6.56 2.06 3.27
N CYS A 140 5.26 1.78 3.10
CA CYS A 140 4.21 2.81 3.06
C CYS A 140 2.83 2.32 3.52
N GLY A 141 2.80 1.27 4.35
CA GLY A 141 1.58 0.72 4.92
C GLY A 141 0.69 0.05 3.88
N ALA A 142 -0.51 0.62 3.68
CA ALA A 142 -1.57 -0.02 2.91
C ALA A 142 -1.20 -0.31 1.45
N SER A 143 -0.57 0.63 0.75
CA SER A 143 -0.22 0.45 -0.66
C SER A 143 0.87 -0.59 -0.89
N ALA A 144 1.86 -0.65 0.01
CA ALA A 144 2.83 -1.73 0.05
C ALA A 144 2.15 -3.09 0.33
N ALA A 145 1.26 -3.17 1.31
CA ALA A 145 0.51 -4.41 1.60
C ALA A 145 -0.23 -4.92 0.37
N MET A 146 -0.91 -4.04 -0.36
CA MET A 146 -1.63 -4.39 -1.60
C MET A 146 -0.70 -4.86 -2.72
N ALA A 147 0.41 -4.17 -2.94
CA ALA A 147 1.38 -4.55 -3.96
C ALA A 147 2.04 -5.89 -3.65
N ILE A 148 2.39 -6.13 -2.39
CA ILE A 148 2.97 -7.37 -1.89
C ILE A 148 1.96 -8.51 -1.99
N ALA A 149 0.71 -8.31 -1.53
CA ALA A 149 -0.35 -9.32 -1.65
C ALA A 149 -0.65 -9.72 -3.10
N ALA A 150 -0.40 -8.83 -4.08
CA ALA A 150 -0.58 -9.14 -5.49
C ALA A 150 0.48 -10.10 -6.05
N VAL A 151 1.63 -10.25 -5.39
CA VAL A 151 2.75 -11.12 -5.81
C VAL A 151 2.97 -12.32 -4.90
N LEU A 152 2.43 -12.30 -3.68
CA LEU A 152 2.48 -13.44 -2.77
C LEU A 152 1.68 -14.63 -3.30
N PRO A 153 2.19 -15.88 -3.16
CA PRO A 153 1.44 -17.09 -3.46
C PRO A 153 0.14 -17.15 -2.65
N ARG A 154 -0.98 -17.19 -3.35
CA ARG A 154 -2.32 -17.18 -2.77
C ARG A 154 -2.61 -18.46 -1.99
N ASN A 155 -3.39 -18.29 -0.94
CA ASN A 155 -4.01 -19.32 -0.12
C ASN A 155 -5.35 -18.79 0.42
N GLU A 156 -6.08 -19.63 1.15
CA GLU A 156 -7.38 -19.27 1.75
C GLU A 156 -7.34 -18.05 2.68
N PHE A 157 -6.19 -17.74 3.29
CA PHE A 157 -6.02 -16.63 4.23
C PHE A 157 -5.58 -15.31 3.59
N SER A 158 -5.36 -15.26 2.27
CA SER A 158 -4.72 -14.12 1.61
C SER A 158 -5.51 -12.81 1.75
N GLU A 159 -6.83 -12.84 1.53
CA GLU A 159 -7.68 -11.65 1.64
C GLU A 159 -7.80 -11.17 3.09
N ARG A 160 -7.98 -12.12 4.03
CA ARG A 160 -7.99 -11.87 5.48
C ARG A 160 -6.70 -11.20 5.94
N ASN A 161 -5.54 -11.74 5.56
CA ASN A 161 -4.23 -11.22 5.98
C ASN A 161 -3.98 -9.83 5.40
N LEU A 162 -4.37 -9.56 4.15
CA LEU A 162 -4.27 -8.24 3.54
C LEU A 162 -5.07 -7.20 4.32
N ILE A 163 -6.33 -7.50 4.63
CA ILE A 163 -7.21 -6.57 5.35
C ILE A 163 -6.72 -6.33 6.76
N PHE A 164 -6.36 -7.40 7.47
CA PHE A 164 -5.74 -7.28 8.78
C PHE A 164 -4.52 -6.37 8.73
N THR A 165 -3.61 -6.60 7.79
CA THR A 165 -2.39 -5.80 7.64
C THR A 165 -2.72 -4.34 7.39
N VAL A 166 -3.62 -4.05 6.44
CA VAL A 166 -4.04 -2.67 6.10
C VAL A 166 -4.67 -1.97 7.31
N LEU A 167 -5.55 -2.65 8.05
CA LEU A 167 -6.15 -2.09 9.27
C LEU A 167 -5.07 -1.79 10.32
N SER A 168 -4.24 -2.79 10.65
CA SER A 168 -3.21 -2.68 11.68
C SER A 168 -2.24 -1.54 11.38
N VAL A 169 -1.70 -1.47 10.16
CA VAL A 169 -0.75 -0.39 9.81
C VAL A 169 -1.42 0.98 9.77
N THR A 170 -2.70 1.08 9.40
CA THR A 170 -3.40 2.37 9.39
C THR A 170 -3.68 2.87 10.81
N VAL A 171 -4.11 1.98 11.70
CA VAL A 171 -4.30 2.30 13.12
C VAL A 171 -2.96 2.68 13.77
N LEU A 172 -1.92 1.86 13.60
CA LEU A 172 -0.58 2.15 14.15
C LEU A 172 0.01 3.43 13.59
N SER A 173 -0.21 3.73 12.31
CA SER A 173 0.22 4.98 11.69
C SER A 173 -0.51 6.20 12.26
N THR A 174 -1.79 6.05 12.63
CA THR A 174 -2.56 7.10 13.31
C THR A 174 -2.04 7.33 14.72
N LEU A 175 -1.75 6.26 15.46
CA LEU A 175 -1.14 6.34 16.79
C LEU A 175 0.25 6.99 16.71
N ALA A 176 1.05 6.63 15.71
CA ALA A 176 2.36 7.22 15.47
C ALA A 176 2.27 8.71 15.09
N MET A 177 1.32 9.10 14.23
CA MET A 177 1.08 10.50 13.85
C MET A 177 0.80 11.40 15.06
N ILE A 178 0.05 10.88 16.04
CA ILE A 178 -0.31 11.62 17.26
C ILE A 178 0.82 11.53 18.30
N GLY A 179 1.43 10.35 18.46
CA GLY A 179 2.39 10.09 19.53
C GLY A 179 3.82 10.54 19.22
N TYR A 180 4.26 10.47 17.97
CA TYR A 180 5.66 10.76 17.62
C TYR A 180 6.06 12.24 17.77
N PRO A 181 5.19 13.25 17.58
CA PRO A 181 5.50 14.62 17.99
C PRO A 181 5.96 14.73 19.46
N ILE A 182 5.27 14.06 20.38
CA ILE A 182 5.63 14.04 21.80
C ILE A 182 6.98 13.35 22.02
N VAL A 183 7.23 12.24 21.30
CA VAL A 183 8.51 11.51 21.37
C VAL A 183 9.66 12.37 20.84
N ALA A 184 9.46 13.07 19.71
CA ALA A 184 10.48 13.93 19.11
C ALA A 184 10.82 15.11 20.02
N GLU A 185 9.81 15.76 20.62
CA GLU A 185 10.00 16.84 21.59
C GLU A 185 10.75 16.34 22.84
N TYR A 186 10.36 15.17 23.38
CA TYR A 186 11.03 14.59 24.55
C TYR A 186 12.50 14.21 24.28
N LEU A 187 12.80 13.74 23.08
CA LEU A 187 14.16 13.41 22.65
C LEU A 187 14.96 14.66 22.22
N GLY A 188 14.33 15.83 22.12
CA GLY A 188 14.97 17.07 21.72
C GLY A 188 15.43 17.09 20.26
N LEU A 189 14.76 16.34 19.38
CA LEU A 189 15.13 16.24 17.96
C LEU A 189 14.92 17.58 17.25
N ASP A 190 15.89 17.99 16.44
CA ASP A 190 15.73 19.14 15.56
C ASP A 190 14.72 18.87 14.41
N GLY A 191 14.48 19.88 13.56
CA GLY A 191 13.51 19.78 12.47
C GLY A 191 13.86 18.68 11.47
N GLN A 192 15.13 18.59 11.08
CA GLN A 192 15.60 17.59 10.12
C GLN A 192 15.53 16.17 10.71
N ALA A 193 16.02 15.97 11.93
CA ALA A 193 15.99 14.70 12.65
C ALA A 193 14.54 14.23 12.87
N THR A 194 13.67 15.12 13.30
CA THR A 194 12.23 14.85 13.42
C THR A 194 11.65 14.39 12.09
N GLY A 195 12.00 15.06 10.99
CA GLY A 195 11.57 14.69 9.65
C GLY A 195 12.03 13.29 9.23
N ILE A 196 13.31 12.97 9.44
CA ILE A 196 13.88 11.64 9.15
C ILE A 196 13.18 10.58 9.99
N PHE A 197 12.97 10.83 11.29
CA PHE A 197 12.27 9.91 12.16
C PHE A 197 10.84 9.66 11.67
N PHE A 198 10.04 10.71 11.44
CA PHE A 198 8.63 10.57 11.05
C PHE A 198 8.48 9.90 9.68
N GLY A 199 9.21 10.39 8.67
CA GLY A 199 9.18 9.81 7.33
C GLY A 199 9.71 8.37 7.31
N GLY A 200 10.68 8.08 8.18
CA GLY A 200 11.30 6.78 8.37
C GLY A 200 10.40 5.73 9.02
N THR A 201 9.32 6.13 9.70
CA THR A 201 8.62 5.23 10.64
C THR A 201 7.09 5.26 10.55
N ILE A 202 6.43 6.42 10.37
CA ILE A 202 4.97 6.49 10.18
C ILE A 202 4.62 5.81 8.85
N HIS A 203 3.53 5.03 8.79
CA HIS A 203 3.29 4.14 7.65
C HIS A 203 2.64 4.87 6.47
N ASP A 204 1.65 5.72 6.73
CA ASP A 204 0.87 6.43 5.72
C ASP A 204 1.47 7.79 5.32
N VAL A 205 1.38 8.15 4.04
CA VAL A 205 1.98 9.40 3.53
C VAL A 205 1.25 10.64 4.04
N ALA A 206 -0.09 10.64 4.04
CA ALA A 206 -0.85 11.81 4.50
C ALA A 206 -0.62 12.05 5.99
N GLN A 207 -0.52 10.97 6.76
CA GLN A 207 -0.25 11.04 8.20
C GLN A 207 1.18 11.50 8.51
N VAL A 208 2.18 11.08 7.72
CA VAL A 208 3.55 11.62 7.82
C VAL A 208 3.56 13.13 7.60
N VAL A 209 2.92 13.59 6.51
CA VAL A 209 2.85 15.01 6.15
C VAL A 209 2.18 15.79 7.27
N GLY A 210 1.03 15.33 7.74
CA GLY A 210 0.30 15.94 8.86
C GLY A 210 1.13 16.05 10.14
N ALA A 211 1.79 14.95 10.54
CA ALA A 211 2.65 14.95 11.73
C ALA A 211 3.85 15.90 11.58
N GLY A 212 4.57 15.84 10.46
CA GLY A 212 5.76 16.66 10.26
C GLY A 212 5.46 18.15 10.26
N PHE A 213 4.48 18.61 9.49
CA PHE A 213 4.09 20.02 9.43
C PHE A 213 3.43 20.52 10.71
N SER A 214 2.92 19.63 11.57
CA SER A 214 2.43 20.01 12.90
C SER A 214 3.57 20.40 13.86
N VAL A 215 4.79 19.94 13.61
CA VAL A 215 5.98 20.27 14.41
C VAL A 215 6.69 21.49 13.83
N SER A 216 7.10 21.43 12.55
CA SER A 216 7.71 22.57 11.85
C SER A 216 7.68 22.40 10.32
N PRO A 217 7.84 23.49 9.53
CA PRO A 217 7.95 23.38 8.08
C PRO A 217 9.11 22.46 7.63
N GLU A 218 10.27 22.58 8.26
CA GLU A 218 11.45 21.77 7.96
C GLU A 218 11.22 20.28 8.24
N ALA A 219 10.58 19.94 9.37
CA ALA A 219 10.21 18.57 9.69
C ALA A 219 9.20 18.01 8.68
N GLY A 220 8.20 18.81 8.29
CA GLY A 220 7.21 18.44 7.28
C GLY A 220 7.81 18.13 5.91
N GLU A 221 8.67 19.02 5.41
CA GLU A 221 9.35 18.85 4.13
C GLU A 221 10.29 17.63 4.15
N THR A 222 11.12 17.53 5.19
CA THR A 222 12.06 16.41 5.36
C THR A 222 11.31 15.08 5.49
N ALA A 223 10.26 15.01 6.31
CA ALA A 223 9.47 13.79 6.48
C ALA A 223 8.81 13.35 5.18
N THR A 224 8.30 14.31 4.40
CA THR A 224 7.71 14.05 3.09
C THR A 224 8.73 13.43 2.16
N LEU A 225 9.92 14.03 2.05
CA LEU A 225 11.01 13.52 1.21
C LEU A 225 11.44 12.10 1.63
N VAL A 226 11.70 11.89 2.91
CA VAL A 226 12.10 10.58 3.48
C VAL A 226 11.03 9.51 3.19
N LYS A 227 9.76 9.83 3.37
CA LYS A 227 8.64 8.91 3.09
C LYS A 227 8.53 8.61 1.60
N LEU A 228 8.68 9.59 0.72
CA LEU A 228 8.67 9.37 -0.73
C LEU A 228 9.80 8.43 -1.16
N ILE A 229 11.00 8.58 -0.59
CA ILE A 229 12.12 7.67 -0.82
C ILE A 229 11.75 6.24 -0.41
N ARG A 230 11.13 6.05 0.77
CA ARG A 230 10.63 4.72 1.17
C ARG A 230 9.57 4.18 0.21
N VAL A 231 8.66 5.01 -0.30
CA VAL A 231 7.66 4.59 -1.31
C VAL A 231 8.34 4.11 -2.59
N THR A 232 9.45 4.71 -3.01
CA THR A 232 10.20 4.26 -4.20
C THR A 232 10.71 2.82 -4.05
N MET A 233 10.97 2.38 -2.80
CA MET A 233 11.43 1.03 -2.49
C MET A 233 10.33 -0.04 -2.65
N LEU A 234 9.08 0.36 -2.92
CA LEU A 234 7.99 -0.56 -3.25
C LEU A 234 8.34 -1.44 -4.45
N ALA A 235 8.77 -0.84 -5.56
CA ALA A 235 9.07 -1.58 -6.77
C ALA A 235 10.23 -2.58 -6.63
N PRO A 236 11.42 -2.21 -6.10
CA PRO A 236 12.51 -3.16 -5.92
C PRO A 236 12.12 -4.28 -4.95
N VAL A 237 11.43 -3.99 -3.84
CA VAL A 237 11.00 -5.03 -2.89
C VAL A 237 9.99 -5.98 -3.52
N VAL A 238 8.97 -5.48 -4.22
CA VAL A 238 7.96 -6.31 -4.89
C VAL A 238 8.60 -7.15 -6.02
N LEU A 239 9.56 -6.60 -6.74
CA LEU A 239 10.32 -7.35 -7.75
C LEU A 239 11.13 -8.48 -7.11
N ILE A 240 11.86 -8.21 -6.03
CA ILE A 240 12.62 -9.23 -5.28
C ILE A 240 11.67 -10.33 -4.79
N PHE A 241 10.53 -9.97 -4.19
CA PHE A 241 9.54 -10.96 -3.74
C PHE A 241 9.00 -11.79 -4.90
N SER A 242 8.71 -11.18 -6.05
CA SER A 242 8.24 -11.89 -7.26
C SER A 242 9.27 -12.92 -7.75
N LEU A 243 10.56 -12.57 -7.72
CA LEU A 243 11.65 -13.44 -8.15
C LEU A 243 11.92 -14.58 -7.15
N VAL A 244 11.99 -14.26 -5.85
CA VAL A 244 12.27 -15.23 -4.78
C VAL A 244 11.14 -16.24 -4.62
N LEU A 245 9.88 -15.79 -4.74
CA LEU A 245 8.70 -16.64 -4.51
C LEU A 245 8.24 -17.41 -5.76
N ARG A 246 8.94 -17.26 -6.90
CA ARG A 246 8.60 -17.87 -8.18
C ARG A 246 8.45 -19.40 -8.11
N GLY A 247 9.28 -20.06 -7.31
CA GLY A 247 9.29 -21.51 -7.17
C GLY A 247 8.24 -22.05 -6.20
N VAL A 248 7.54 -21.18 -5.47
CA VAL A 248 6.53 -21.59 -4.48
C VAL A 248 5.23 -21.95 -5.21
N PRO A 249 4.70 -23.18 -5.04
CA PRO A 249 3.43 -23.57 -5.65
C PRO A 249 2.29 -22.64 -5.26
N GLN A 250 1.46 -22.27 -6.24
CA GLN A 250 0.17 -21.62 -5.98
C GLN A 250 -0.91 -22.69 -5.83
N GLU A 251 -1.67 -22.64 -4.75
CA GLU A 251 -2.85 -23.47 -4.57
C GLU A 251 -3.86 -23.16 -5.69
N GLY A 252 -4.27 -24.19 -6.44
CA GLY A 252 -5.21 -24.05 -7.55
C GLY A 252 -4.61 -23.66 -8.92
N ALA A 253 -3.28 -23.54 -9.04
CA ALA A 253 -2.66 -23.29 -10.35
C ALA A 253 -2.58 -24.58 -11.19
N SER A 254 -3.10 -24.52 -12.43
CA SER A 254 -2.98 -25.61 -13.40
C SER A 254 -1.50 -25.90 -13.70
N ILE A 255 -1.12 -27.18 -13.68
CA ILE A 255 0.22 -27.67 -14.05
C ILE A 255 0.59 -27.10 -15.43
N GLY A 256 1.64 -26.27 -15.51
CA GLY A 256 2.25 -25.82 -16.78
C GLY A 256 2.21 -24.32 -17.09
N LYS A 257 1.36 -23.50 -16.45
CA LYS A 257 1.38 -22.03 -16.64
C LYS A 257 2.24 -21.37 -15.56
N ARG A 258 3.53 -21.18 -15.83
CA ARG A 258 4.43 -20.38 -14.97
C ARG A 258 3.95 -18.93 -14.95
N ALA A 259 3.83 -18.35 -13.76
CA ALA A 259 3.53 -16.92 -13.61
C ALA A 259 4.61 -16.06 -14.29
N PRO A 260 4.25 -14.88 -14.85
CA PRO A 260 5.22 -13.96 -15.46
C PRO A 260 6.31 -13.56 -14.44
N LEU A 261 7.54 -13.33 -14.92
CA LEU A 261 8.69 -12.94 -14.09
C LEU A 261 8.43 -11.66 -13.28
N VAL A 262 7.76 -10.69 -13.90
CA VAL A 262 7.40 -9.41 -13.31
C VAL A 262 5.91 -9.20 -13.55
N PRO A 263 5.10 -8.99 -12.50
CA PRO A 263 3.69 -8.66 -12.68
C PRO A 263 3.55 -7.39 -13.54
N GLY A 264 2.61 -7.39 -14.49
CA GLY A 264 2.46 -6.27 -15.44
C GLY A 264 2.30 -4.90 -14.78
N PHE A 265 1.68 -4.84 -13.60
CA PHE A 265 1.53 -3.57 -12.85
C PHE A 265 2.85 -3.06 -12.25
N VAL A 266 3.77 -3.97 -11.87
CA VAL A 266 5.11 -3.61 -11.38
C VAL A 266 5.96 -3.08 -12.53
N LEU A 267 5.86 -3.72 -13.70
CA LEU A 267 6.50 -3.23 -14.92
C LEU A 267 5.96 -1.84 -15.29
N ALA A 268 4.64 -1.65 -15.25
CA ALA A 268 4.02 -0.35 -15.50
C ALA A 268 4.48 0.71 -14.48
N PHE A 269 4.57 0.38 -13.20
CA PHE A 269 5.14 1.26 -12.17
C PHE A 269 6.56 1.69 -12.53
N LEU A 270 7.44 0.74 -12.86
CA LEU A 270 8.85 1.01 -13.17
C LEU A 270 9.00 1.89 -14.42
N VAL A 271 8.19 1.63 -15.46
CA VAL A 271 8.18 2.44 -16.68
C VAL A 271 7.71 3.86 -16.39
N LEU A 272 6.63 4.03 -15.64
CA LEU A 272 6.11 5.34 -15.27
C LEU A 272 7.09 6.13 -14.40
N ALA A 273 7.75 5.47 -13.44
CA ALA A 273 8.80 6.06 -12.62
C ALA A 273 10.01 6.48 -13.46
N GLY A 274 10.43 5.65 -14.43
CA GLY A 274 11.50 5.97 -15.36
C GLY A 274 11.19 7.18 -16.24
N PHE A 275 9.97 7.24 -16.81
CA PHE A 275 9.54 8.38 -17.62
C PHE A 275 9.42 9.67 -16.81
N ASN A 276 8.86 9.60 -15.59
CA ASN A 276 8.77 10.77 -14.73
C ASN A 276 10.17 11.27 -14.31
N SER A 277 11.08 10.34 -13.99
CA SER A 277 12.47 10.66 -13.66
C SER A 277 13.28 11.23 -14.84
N ALA A 278 12.91 10.89 -16.08
CA ALA A 278 13.52 11.44 -17.29
C ALA A 278 12.92 12.81 -17.70
N GLY A 279 12.00 13.37 -16.92
CA GLY A 279 11.30 14.62 -17.25
C GLY A 279 10.33 14.50 -18.44
N LEU A 280 9.97 13.27 -18.83
CA LEU A 280 9.11 13.00 -19.99
C LEU A 280 7.61 13.05 -19.67
N VAL A 281 7.25 13.07 -18.38
CA VAL A 281 5.86 13.15 -17.93
C VAL A 281 5.51 14.60 -17.63
N PRO A 282 4.55 15.22 -18.35
CA PRO A 282 4.07 16.56 -18.03
C PRO A 282 3.48 16.61 -16.62
N VAL A 283 3.66 17.73 -15.92
CA VAL A 283 3.15 17.93 -14.54
C VAL A 283 1.66 17.59 -14.44
N LEU A 284 0.84 18.10 -15.37
CA LEU A 284 -0.60 17.80 -15.41
C LEU A 284 -0.90 16.30 -15.55
N ALA A 285 -0.11 15.57 -16.33
CA ALA A 285 -0.29 14.12 -16.50
C ALA A 285 0.06 13.37 -15.20
N SER A 286 1.12 13.79 -14.49
CA SER A 286 1.47 13.25 -13.19
C SER A 286 0.38 13.53 -12.14
N GLU A 287 -0.14 14.76 -12.07
CA GLU A 287 -1.20 15.15 -11.14
C GLU A 287 -2.50 14.35 -11.36
N VAL A 288 -2.97 14.29 -12.62
CA VAL A 288 -4.17 13.52 -12.98
C VAL A 288 -3.94 12.03 -12.70
N GLY A 289 -2.76 11.53 -13.06
CA GLY A 289 -2.37 10.15 -12.81
C GLY A 289 -2.37 9.78 -11.33
N MET A 290 -1.87 10.67 -10.48
CA MET A 290 -1.87 10.56 -9.02
C MET A 290 -3.29 10.61 -8.44
N ALA A 291 -4.15 11.47 -8.97
CA ALA A 291 -5.56 11.51 -8.57
C ALA A 291 -6.28 10.20 -8.92
N ILE A 292 -6.08 9.68 -10.14
CA ILE A 292 -6.62 8.38 -10.55
C ILE A 292 -6.07 7.27 -9.65
N SER A 293 -4.76 7.29 -9.37
CA SER A 293 -4.12 6.33 -8.46
C SER A 293 -4.83 6.27 -7.11
N ARG A 294 -5.04 7.44 -6.48
CA ARG A 294 -5.69 7.55 -5.18
C ARG A 294 -7.09 6.93 -5.19
N TRP A 295 -7.93 7.30 -6.17
CA TRP A 295 -9.29 6.78 -6.28
C TRP A 295 -9.33 5.28 -6.61
N ALA A 296 -8.41 4.82 -7.46
CA ALA A 296 -8.29 3.40 -7.80
C ALA A 296 -7.89 2.55 -6.58
N LEU A 297 -6.97 3.04 -5.75
CA LEU A 297 -6.60 2.37 -4.49
C LEU A 297 -7.75 2.37 -3.48
N LEU A 298 -8.49 3.48 -3.34
CA LEU A 298 -9.67 3.55 -2.48
C LEU A 298 -10.75 2.55 -2.92
N ALA A 299 -11.14 2.57 -4.20
CA ALA A 299 -12.12 1.64 -4.75
C ALA A 299 -11.66 0.17 -4.63
N GLY A 300 -10.36 -0.07 -4.85
CA GLY A 300 -9.75 -1.37 -4.65
C GLY A 300 -9.83 -1.86 -3.21
N ILE A 301 -9.55 -1.01 -2.22
CA ILE A 301 -9.68 -1.34 -0.79
C ILE A 301 -11.12 -1.55 -0.36
N VAL A 302 -12.05 -0.72 -0.84
CA VAL A 302 -13.49 -0.95 -0.64
C VAL A 302 -13.85 -2.35 -1.12
N ALA A 303 -13.44 -2.70 -2.35
CA ALA A 303 -13.75 -3.98 -2.94
C ALA A 303 -13.10 -5.15 -2.20
N VAL A 304 -11.85 -5.02 -1.76
CA VAL A 304 -11.18 -6.00 -0.90
C VAL A 304 -11.95 -6.17 0.43
N GLY A 305 -12.36 -5.06 1.06
CA GLY A 305 -13.20 -5.05 2.25
C GLY A 305 -14.53 -5.79 2.05
N MET A 306 -15.23 -5.51 0.94
CA MET A 306 -16.47 -6.19 0.58
C MET A 306 -16.29 -7.70 0.40
N LYS A 307 -15.09 -8.18 0.07
CA LYS A 307 -14.85 -9.63 -0.07
C LYS A 307 -14.56 -10.34 1.24
N THR A 308 -14.50 -9.62 2.36
CA THR A 308 -14.14 -10.19 3.66
C THR A 308 -15.13 -9.79 4.75
N SER A 309 -15.32 -10.67 5.72
CA SER A 309 -16.13 -10.40 6.90
C SER A 309 -15.29 -9.92 8.08
N LEU A 310 -15.88 -9.05 8.92
CA LEU A 310 -15.23 -8.57 10.15
C LEU A 310 -14.80 -9.75 11.06
N ARG A 311 -15.62 -10.80 11.12
CA ARG A 311 -15.32 -12.03 11.86
C ARG A 311 -13.99 -12.66 11.41
N ARG A 312 -13.78 -12.80 10.09
CA ARG A 312 -12.52 -13.32 9.55
C ARG A 312 -11.33 -12.45 9.94
N VAL A 313 -11.48 -11.12 9.95
CA VAL A 313 -10.39 -10.22 10.37
C VAL A 313 -10.02 -10.46 11.85
N LEU A 314 -11.02 -10.58 12.72
CA LEU A 314 -10.80 -10.83 14.15
C LEU A 314 -10.18 -12.21 14.43
N GLU A 315 -10.46 -13.22 13.58
CA GLU A 315 -9.84 -14.55 13.65
C GLU A 315 -8.33 -14.56 13.39
N VAL A 316 -7.75 -13.46 12.90
CA VAL A 316 -6.30 -13.37 12.73
C VAL A 316 -5.58 -13.45 14.08
N GLY A 317 -6.17 -13.00 15.18
CA GLY A 317 -5.64 -13.22 16.54
C GLY A 317 -4.61 -12.18 17.03
N GLY A 318 -4.38 -12.17 18.35
CA GLY A 318 -3.57 -11.15 19.04
C GLY A 318 -2.06 -11.28 18.85
N ASP A 319 -1.56 -12.46 18.56
CA ASP A 319 -0.18 -12.73 18.15
C ASP A 319 0.17 -12.08 16.81
N ALA A 320 -0.75 -12.02 15.86
CA ALA A 320 -0.55 -11.24 14.64
C ALA A 320 -0.53 -9.74 14.94
N VAL A 321 -1.35 -9.24 15.88
CA VAL A 321 -1.29 -7.84 16.32
C VAL A 321 0.06 -7.55 16.96
N ALA A 322 0.52 -8.44 17.85
CA ALA A 322 1.83 -8.34 18.48
C ALA A 322 2.96 -8.30 17.44
N LEU A 323 2.85 -9.09 16.35
CA LEU A 323 3.81 -9.07 15.25
C LEU A 323 3.89 -7.67 14.60
N VAL A 324 2.78 -7.09 14.16
CA VAL A 324 2.81 -5.77 13.47
C VAL A 324 3.25 -4.65 14.41
N VAL A 325 2.86 -4.72 15.68
CA VAL A 325 3.33 -3.79 16.72
C VAL A 325 4.84 -3.91 16.90
N ALA A 326 5.36 -5.14 17.03
CA ALA A 326 6.79 -5.38 17.16
C ALA A 326 7.58 -4.89 15.94
N GLU A 327 7.09 -5.14 14.73
CA GLU A 327 7.69 -4.62 13.49
C GLU A 327 7.71 -3.08 13.46
N THR A 328 6.63 -2.44 13.92
CA THR A 328 6.51 -0.97 13.99
C THR A 328 7.45 -0.36 15.03
N LEU A 329 7.55 -0.97 16.20
CA LEU A 329 8.51 -0.55 17.22
C LEU A 329 9.95 -0.79 16.77
N PHE A 330 10.21 -1.91 16.12
CA PHE A 330 11.52 -2.26 15.60
C PHE A 330 12.01 -1.21 14.60
N ILE A 331 11.21 -0.85 13.59
CA ILE A 331 11.64 0.18 12.62
C ILE A 331 11.82 1.55 13.29
N ALA A 332 10.99 1.90 14.28
CA ALA A 332 11.14 3.14 15.03
C ALA A 332 12.47 3.21 15.78
N VAL A 333 12.80 2.15 16.53
CA VAL A 333 14.07 2.05 17.25
C VAL A 333 15.25 2.01 16.28
N PHE A 334 15.13 1.28 15.16
CA PHE A 334 16.19 1.18 14.17
C PHE A 334 16.53 2.53 13.55
N ILE A 335 15.51 3.32 13.18
CA ILE A 335 15.71 4.66 12.61
C ILE A 335 16.33 5.60 13.64
N LEU A 336 15.81 5.64 14.88
CA LEU A 336 16.38 6.48 15.93
C LEU A 336 17.84 6.12 16.23
N ALA A 337 18.16 4.83 16.35
CA ALA A 337 19.53 4.37 16.56
C ALA A 337 20.43 4.74 15.38
N GLY A 338 19.95 4.55 14.15
CA GLY A 338 20.71 4.89 12.94
C GLY A 338 20.98 6.39 12.79
N MET A 339 20.02 7.24 13.15
CA MET A 339 20.19 8.70 13.16
C MET A 339 21.27 9.13 14.15
N TYR A 340 21.27 8.55 15.36
CA TYR A 340 22.30 8.79 16.36
C TYR A 340 23.71 8.47 15.83
N TYR A 341 23.89 7.34 15.14
CA TYR A 341 25.18 6.98 14.53
C TYR A 341 25.58 7.87 13.34
N LEU A 342 24.61 8.40 12.60
CA LEU A 342 24.85 9.33 11.49
C LEU A 342 25.06 10.78 11.97
N GLY A 343 25.04 11.05 13.28
CA GLY A 343 25.21 12.39 13.84
C GLY A 343 24.05 13.33 13.58
N HIS A 344 22.85 12.80 13.29
CA HIS A 344 21.62 13.59 13.22
C HIS A 344 21.03 13.60 14.63
N SER A 345 21.18 14.71 15.36
CA SER A 345 20.69 14.91 16.73
C SER A 345 19.90 16.19 16.84
#